data_AF-A0A192AB97-F1
#
_entry.id   AF-A0A192AB97-F1
#
_cell.length_a   1.000
_cell.length_b   1.000
_cell.length_c   1.000
_cell.angle_alpha   90.00
_cell.angle_beta   90.00
_cell.angle_gamma   90.00
#
_symmetry.space_group_name_H-M   'P 1'
#
loop_
_entity.id
_entity.type
_entity.pdbx_description
1 polymer ?
#
loop_
_entity_poly.entity_id
_entity_poly.type
_entity_poly.pdbx_seq_one_letter_code
_entity_poly.pdbx_strand_id
1 'polypeptide(L)'
;ESDHKPLVAIYDKPLYRATPRLQRMLMKLQRYDLRIVYVPGKLMFISDALSRAYLPDSNDKLIDDELDISYIEKQLPISSIKIAEIKDATEADENLRKLSSVVVSGWPNSKEMLPDDIQSYWNFRDEITVIDGLLYKSQRIFIPKSLQREMLVKLHEAHLGIVKTKQRAREILFWRNMNSDIENFIKNCSICNKFRKANCREPLKSHDIPSRPWAKVG
;
A
#
# COMPACT_ATOMS: atom_id res chain seq x y z
N GLU A 1 -16.16 -21.18 -17.99
CA GLU A 1 -16.09 -20.04 -18.94
C GLU A 1 -16.60 -18.79 -18.24
N SER A 2 -16.10 -17.60 -18.58
CA SER A 2 -16.55 -16.34 -17.99
C SER A 2 -16.55 -15.21 -19.02
N ASP A 3 -17.54 -14.32 -18.96
CA ASP A 3 -17.64 -13.09 -19.74
C ASP A 3 -16.84 -11.92 -19.12
N HIS A 4 -16.23 -12.12 -17.96
CA HIS A 4 -15.44 -11.12 -17.25
C HIS A 4 -13.94 -11.34 -17.48
N LYS A 5 -13.39 -10.68 -18.52
CA LYS A 5 -11.96 -10.73 -18.87
C LYS A 5 -11.00 -10.49 -17.70
N PRO A 6 -11.25 -9.58 -16.74
CA PRO A 6 -10.35 -9.38 -15.60
C PRO A 6 -10.17 -10.62 -14.70
N LEU A 7 -11.15 -11.53 -14.65
CA LEU A 7 -11.07 -12.73 -13.81
C LEU A 7 -9.95 -13.68 -14.24
N VAL A 8 -9.62 -13.74 -15.53
CA VAL A 8 -8.48 -14.51 -16.03
C VAL A 8 -7.18 -13.98 -15.42
N ALA A 9 -6.97 -12.67 -15.47
CA ALA A 9 -5.77 -12.03 -14.92
C ALA A 9 -5.69 -12.12 -13.38
N ILE A 10 -6.84 -12.13 -12.70
CA ILE A 10 -6.90 -12.30 -11.24
C ILE A 10 -6.53 -13.75 -10.85
N TYR A 11 -7.01 -14.74 -11.61
CA TYR A 11 -6.74 -16.16 -11.35
C TYR A 11 -5.26 -16.51 -11.53
N ASP A 12 -4.63 -15.97 -12.58
CA ASP A 12 -3.21 -16.18 -12.86
C ASP A 12 -2.28 -15.37 -11.94
N LYS A 13 -2.84 -14.50 -11.09
CA LYS A 13 -2.05 -13.65 -10.19
C LYS A 13 -1.44 -14.51 -9.09
N PRO A 14 -0.11 -14.48 -8.89
CA PRO A 14 0.49 -15.25 -7.81
C PRO A 14 -0.02 -14.73 -6.46
N LEU A 15 -0.34 -15.66 -5.55
CA LEU A 15 -0.98 -15.38 -4.25
C LEU A 15 -0.31 -14.21 -3.52
N TYR A 16 1.02 -14.21 -3.39
CA TYR A 16 1.77 -13.17 -2.67
C TYR A 16 1.62 -11.74 -3.26
N ARG A 17 1.17 -11.58 -4.51
CA ARG A 17 0.87 -10.27 -5.12
C ARG A 17 -0.61 -9.88 -5.06
N ALA A 18 -1.48 -10.83 -4.73
CA ALA A 18 -2.89 -10.55 -4.56
C ALA A 18 -3.14 -9.79 -3.24
N THR A 19 -4.22 -9.00 -3.19
CA THR A 19 -4.67 -8.38 -1.94
C THR A 19 -5.16 -9.49 -0.99
N PRO A 20 -5.18 -9.29 0.35
CA PRO A 20 -5.67 -10.32 1.28
C PRO A 20 -7.06 -10.87 0.91
N ARG A 21 -7.97 -9.99 0.47
CA ARG A 21 -9.30 -10.39 -0.02
C ARG A 21 -9.22 -11.33 -1.23
N LEU A 22 -8.38 -11.02 -2.22
CA LEU A 22 -8.18 -11.86 -3.40
C LEU A 22 -7.40 -13.14 -3.08
N GLN A 23 -6.43 -13.10 -2.16
CA GLN A 23 -5.73 -14.28 -1.66
C GLN A 23 -6.73 -15.28 -1.06
N ARG A 24 -7.66 -14.82 -0.21
CA ARG A 24 -8.75 -15.67 0.33
C ARG A 24 -9.58 -16.31 -0.77
N MET A 25 -10.03 -15.52 -1.74
CA MET A 25 -10.81 -16.05 -2.86
C MET A 25 -10.01 -17.09 -3.66
N LEU A 26 -8.75 -16.80 -4.00
CA LEU A 26 -7.89 -17.73 -4.74
C LEU A 26 -7.61 -19.02 -3.94
N MET A 27 -7.35 -18.94 -2.63
CA MET A 27 -7.14 -20.11 -1.77
C MET A 27 -8.37 -21.01 -1.67
N LYS A 28 -9.58 -20.44 -1.62
CA LYS A 28 -10.82 -21.24 -1.70
C LYS A 28 -10.93 -21.99 -3.02
N LEU A 29 -10.56 -21.33 -4.10
CA LEU A 29 -10.65 -21.88 -5.45
C LEU A 29 -9.59 -22.97 -5.71
N GLN A 30 -8.50 -23.03 -4.95
CA GLN A 30 -7.47 -24.09 -5.08
C GLN A 30 -8.00 -25.51 -4.84
N ARG A 31 -9.11 -25.65 -4.10
CA ARG A 31 -9.73 -26.96 -3.86
C ARG A 31 -10.37 -27.56 -5.12
N TYR A 32 -10.55 -26.75 -6.15
CA TYR A 32 -11.22 -27.13 -7.39
C TYR A 32 -10.23 -27.01 -8.56
N ASP A 33 -10.25 -27.99 -9.47
CA ASP A 33 -9.49 -27.92 -10.72
C ASP A 33 -10.24 -27.03 -11.72
N LEU A 34 -9.99 -25.71 -11.63
CA LEU A 34 -10.69 -24.69 -12.40
C LEU A 34 -9.79 -24.13 -13.49
N ARG A 35 -10.26 -24.17 -14.74
CA ARG A 35 -9.66 -23.42 -15.85
C ARG A 35 -10.58 -22.26 -16.25
N ILE A 36 -10.19 -21.03 -15.92
CA ILE A 36 -10.97 -19.85 -16.28
C ILE A 36 -10.64 -19.43 -17.72
N VAL A 37 -11.60 -19.65 -18.62
CA VAL A 37 -11.52 -19.21 -20.02
C VAL A 37 -12.45 -18.02 -20.24
N TYR A 38 -11.91 -16.92 -20.76
CA TYR A 38 -12.71 -15.76 -21.16
C TYR A 38 -13.44 -16.04 -22.47
N VAL A 39 -14.75 -15.84 -22.47
CA VAL A 39 -15.61 -15.89 -23.66
C VAL A 39 -16.40 -14.58 -23.73
N PRO A 40 -16.31 -13.80 -24.83
CA PRO A 40 -17.12 -12.60 -24.98
C PRO A 40 -18.61 -12.89 -24.76
N GLY A 41 -19.31 -12.07 -23.97
CA GLY A 41 -20.71 -12.34 -23.58
C GLY A 41 -21.67 -12.60 -24.76
N LYS A 42 -21.41 -12.02 -25.94
CA LYS A 42 -22.16 -12.30 -27.19
C LYS A 42 -22.12 -13.77 -27.64
N LEU A 43 -21.09 -14.51 -27.24
CA LEU A 43 -20.87 -15.92 -27.58
C LEU A 43 -21.21 -16.85 -26.40
N MET A 44 -21.60 -16.29 -25.26
CA MET A 44 -21.80 -17.04 -24.02
C MET A 44 -23.30 -17.31 -23.81
N PHE A 45 -23.84 -18.20 -24.63
CA PHE A 45 -25.30 -18.46 -24.71
C PHE A 45 -25.92 -19.08 -23.45
N ILE A 46 -25.11 -19.70 -22.58
CA ILE A 46 -25.55 -20.53 -21.43
C ILE A 46 -25.04 -19.95 -20.08
N SER A 47 -24.42 -18.77 -20.08
CA SER A 47 -23.64 -18.23 -18.94
C SER A 47 -24.38 -18.08 -17.60
N ASP A 48 -25.71 -18.09 -17.61
CA ASP A 48 -26.52 -17.52 -16.54
C ASP A 48 -27.52 -18.52 -15.91
N ALA A 49 -27.47 -19.80 -16.27
CA ALA A 49 -28.43 -20.80 -15.77
C ALA A 49 -28.11 -21.28 -14.34
N LEU A 50 -26.82 -21.42 -14.00
CA LEU A 50 -26.39 -21.94 -12.69
C LEU A 50 -26.24 -20.86 -11.61
N SER A 51 -25.91 -19.62 -11.98
CA SER A 51 -25.90 -18.47 -11.06
C SER A 51 -27.29 -18.11 -10.54
N ARG A 52 -28.33 -18.39 -11.34
CA ARG A 52 -29.73 -18.04 -11.03
C ARG A 52 -30.52 -19.15 -10.35
N ALA A 53 -30.05 -20.39 -10.42
CA ALA A 53 -30.64 -21.54 -9.77
C ALA A 53 -30.02 -21.77 -8.39
N TYR A 54 -30.13 -20.78 -7.49
CA TYR A 54 -29.68 -20.94 -6.12
C TYR A 54 -30.66 -21.86 -5.36
N LEU A 55 -30.12 -22.79 -4.57
CA LEU A 55 -30.90 -23.54 -3.59
C LEU A 55 -31.21 -22.61 -2.40
N PRO A 56 -32.38 -22.76 -1.74
CA PRO A 56 -32.65 -22.01 -0.52
C PRO A 56 -31.57 -22.32 0.52
N ASP A 57 -30.93 -21.27 1.07
CA ASP A 57 -29.79 -21.34 1.98
C ASP A 57 -30.02 -22.38 3.09
N SER A 58 -29.31 -23.50 3.03
CA SER A 58 -28.94 -24.22 4.23
C SER A 58 -27.90 -23.35 4.94
N ASN A 59 -28.16 -23.08 6.22
CA ASN A 59 -27.47 -22.14 7.09
C ASN A 59 -26.02 -22.57 7.42
N ASP A 60 -25.24 -22.95 6.42
CA ASP A 60 -23.82 -23.24 6.52
C ASP A 60 -23.10 -21.91 6.62
N LYS A 61 -23.01 -21.43 7.85
CA LYS A 61 -21.97 -20.48 8.25
C LYS A 61 -20.65 -21.13 7.88
N LEU A 62 -20.11 -20.80 6.71
CA LEU A 62 -18.76 -21.15 6.32
C LEU A 62 -17.81 -20.50 7.33
N ILE A 63 -17.41 -21.29 8.32
CA ILE A 63 -16.36 -20.97 9.29
C ILE A 63 -15.08 -20.81 8.49
N ASP A 64 -14.67 -19.57 8.19
CA ASP A 64 -13.53 -19.34 7.31
C ASP A 64 -12.70 -18.09 7.67
N ASP A 65 -12.90 -17.51 8.85
CA ASP A 65 -12.17 -16.31 9.27
C ASP A 65 -10.79 -16.58 9.89
N GLU A 66 -10.45 -17.84 10.23
CA GLU A 66 -9.23 -18.15 11.02
C GLU A 66 -7.92 -18.32 10.21
N LEU A 67 -7.97 -18.74 8.94
CA LEU A 67 -6.76 -19.15 8.21
C LEU A 67 -5.90 -18.00 7.66
N ASP A 68 -6.39 -16.76 7.70
CA ASP A 68 -5.77 -15.62 7.00
C ASP A 68 -5.14 -14.57 7.94
N ILE A 69 -5.64 -14.49 9.19
CA ILE A 69 -5.17 -13.55 10.21
C ILE A 69 -3.72 -13.87 10.61
N SER A 70 -3.42 -15.16 10.82
CA SER A 70 -2.13 -15.58 11.35
C SER A 70 -0.96 -15.40 10.38
N TYR A 71 -1.19 -15.31 9.07
CA TYR A 71 -0.10 -15.23 8.08
C TYR A 71 0.39 -13.79 7.88
N ILE A 72 -0.52 -12.80 7.88
CA ILE A 72 -0.17 -11.38 7.71
C ILE A 72 0.56 -10.85 8.96
N GLU A 73 0.08 -11.19 10.16
CA GLU A 73 0.76 -10.82 11.41
C GLU A 73 2.17 -11.41 11.52
N LYS A 74 2.37 -12.66 11.08
CA LYS A 74 3.66 -13.36 11.17
C LYS A 74 4.73 -12.83 10.21
N GLN A 75 4.36 -12.09 9.16
CA GLN A 75 5.31 -11.60 8.15
C GLN A 75 5.77 -10.15 8.38
N LEU A 76 5.08 -9.37 9.21
CA LEU A 76 5.50 -8.01 9.50
C LEU A 76 6.63 -8.04 10.54
N PRO A 77 7.79 -7.41 10.28
CA PRO A 77 8.88 -7.31 11.24
C PRO A 77 8.57 -6.22 12.29
N ILE A 78 7.40 -6.28 12.91
CA ILE A 78 6.91 -5.34 13.93
C ILE A 78 6.73 -6.15 15.23
N SER A 79 7.25 -5.65 16.34
CA SER A 79 7.04 -6.30 17.63
C SER A 79 5.57 -6.26 18.03
N SER A 80 5.09 -7.31 18.71
CA SER A 80 3.71 -7.38 19.24
C SER A 80 3.34 -6.16 20.09
N ILE A 81 4.29 -5.65 20.88
CA ILE A 81 4.13 -4.41 21.67
C ILE A 81 3.81 -3.22 20.76
N LYS A 82 4.54 -3.05 19.65
CA LYS A 82 4.32 -1.94 18.74
C LYS A 82 3.00 -2.09 17.96
N ILE A 83 2.58 -3.31 17.68
CA ILE A 83 1.26 -3.59 17.08
C ILE A 83 0.14 -3.13 18.02
N ALA A 84 0.24 -3.44 19.32
CA ALA A 84 -0.72 -2.97 20.33
C ALA A 84 -0.77 -1.43 20.40
N GLU A 85 0.40 -0.77 20.44
CA GLU A 85 0.45 0.69 20.42
C GLU A 85 -0.16 1.31 19.15
N ILE A 86 0.05 0.68 17.98
CA ILE A 86 -0.58 1.14 16.72
C ILE A 86 -2.10 1.00 16.81
N LYS A 87 -2.60 -0.09 17.41
CA LYS A 87 -4.04 -0.31 17.61
C LYS A 87 -4.64 0.78 18.48
N ASP A 88 -4.05 1.06 19.64
CA ASP A 88 -4.52 2.10 20.56
C ASP A 88 -4.48 3.49 19.90
N ALA A 89 -3.40 3.79 19.17
CA ALA A 89 -3.27 5.04 18.43
C ALA A 89 -4.25 5.16 17.25
N THR A 90 -4.65 4.02 16.64
CA THR A 90 -5.65 3.99 15.57
C THR A 90 -7.04 4.29 16.12
N GLU A 91 -7.36 3.82 17.32
CA GLU A 91 -8.62 4.11 18.00
C GLU A 91 -8.74 5.58 18.42
N ALA A 92 -7.61 6.19 18.79
CA ALA A 92 -7.53 7.62 19.11
C ALA A 92 -7.59 8.54 17.87
N ASP A 93 -7.22 8.04 16.67
CA ASP A 93 -7.23 8.82 15.42
C ASP A 93 -8.63 8.84 14.80
N GLU A 94 -9.29 9.99 14.84
CA GLU A 94 -10.66 10.16 14.37
C GLU A 94 -10.84 9.76 12.89
N ASN A 95 -9.85 10.05 12.04
CA ASN A 95 -9.94 9.76 10.61
C ASN A 95 -9.82 8.27 10.33
N LEU A 96 -8.90 7.58 11.03
CA LEU A 96 -8.74 6.13 10.90
C LEU A 96 -9.92 5.38 11.52
N ARG A 97 -10.49 5.88 12.62
CA ARG A 97 -11.70 5.31 13.21
C ARG A 97 -12.90 5.41 12.27
N LYS A 98 -13.12 6.56 11.63
CA LYS A 98 -14.16 6.74 10.58
C LYS A 98 -13.91 5.83 9.37
N LEU A 99 -12.65 5.68 8.95
CA LEU A 99 -12.30 4.78 7.86
C LEU A 99 -12.58 3.32 8.22
N SER A 100 -12.20 2.91 9.44
CA SER A 100 -12.43 1.55 9.95
C SER A 100 -13.92 1.22 9.98
N SER A 101 -14.77 2.13 10.47
CA SER A 101 -16.22 1.90 10.50
C SER A 101 -16.80 1.73 9.09
N VAL A 102 -16.38 2.52 8.11
CA VAL A 102 -16.80 2.39 6.71
C VAL A 102 -16.31 1.08 6.07
N VAL A 103 -15.10 0.65 6.38
CA VAL A 103 -14.56 -0.60 5.82
C VAL A 103 -15.32 -1.81 6.38
N VAL A 104 -15.73 -1.77 7.66
CA VAL A 104 -16.51 -2.84 8.31
C VAL A 104 -17.98 -2.81 7.89
N SER A 105 -18.62 -1.63 7.82
CA SER A 105 -20.03 -1.49 7.43
C SER A 105 -20.27 -1.63 5.93
N GLY A 106 -19.23 -1.42 5.13
CA GLY A 106 -19.28 -1.40 3.68
C GLY A 106 -19.15 0.01 3.11
N TRP A 107 -18.46 0.10 1.96
CA TRP A 107 -18.29 1.35 1.25
C TRP A 107 -19.62 1.80 0.63
N PRO A 108 -19.96 3.10 0.67
CA PRO A 108 -21.17 3.61 0.01
C PRO A 108 -21.06 3.52 -1.51
N ASN A 109 -22.18 3.70 -2.22
CA ASN A 109 -22.23 3.58 -3.68
C ASN A 109 -21.55 4.73 -4.43
N SER A 110 -21.39 5.88 -3.78
CA SER A 110 -20.83 7.09 -4.39
C SER A 110 -19.80 7.75 -3.46
N LYS A 111 -18.85 8.44 -4.08
CA LYS A 111 -17.76 9.12 -3.37
C LYS A 111 -18.29 10.30 -2.54
N GLU A 112 -19.32 11.01 -3.01
CA GLU A 112 -19.86 12.20 -2.34
C GLU A 112 -20.52 11.88 -0.99
N MET A 113 -20.93 10.62 -0.76
CA MET A 113 -21.51 10.18 0.51
C MET A 113 -20.46 9.97 1.61
N LEU A 114 -19.17 9.98 1.27
CA LEU A 114 -18.10 9.89 2.26
C LEU A 114 -17.76 11.27 2.83
N PRO A 115 -17.46 11.37 4.14
CA PRO A 115 -16.83 12.53 4.72
C PRO A 115 -15.56 12.93 3.95
N ASP A 116 -15.35 14.24 3.76
CA ASP A 116 -14.24 14.80 2.98
C ASP A 116 -12.87 14.25 3.41
N ASP A 117 -12.69 14.04 4.72
CA ASP A 117 -11.45 13.51 5.30
C ASP A 117 -11.08 12.12 4.77
N ILE A 118 -12.08 11.29 4.46
CA ILE A 118 -11.89 9.90 4.05
C ILE A 118 -12.14 9.65 2.55
N GLN A 119 -12.69 10.62 1.83
CA GLN A 119 -12.86 10.55 0.37
C GLN A 119 -11.54 10.26 -0.36
N SER A 120 -10.40 10.68 0.21
CA SER A 120 -9.08 10.42 -0.37
C SER A 120 -8.68 8.92 -0.41
N TYR A 121 -9.34 8.08 0.38
CA TYR A 121 -9.13 6.63 0.40
C TYR A 121 -9.97 5.89 -0.66
N TRP A 122 -10.95 6.54 -1.29
CA TRP A 122 -11.89 5.94 -2.25
C TRP A 122 -11.21 5.24 -3.42
N ASN A 123 -10.13 5.84 -3.96
CA ASN A 123 -9.43 5.34 -5.14
C ASN A 123 -8.80 3.96 -4.95
N PHE A 124 -8.56 3.55 -3.71
CA PHE A 124 -7.95 2.26 -3.38
C PHE A 124 -8.74 1.53 -2.28
N ARG A 125 -10.04 1.82 -2.17
CA ARG A 125 -10.95 1.22 -1.17
C ARG A 125 -10.93 -0.30 -1.16
N ASP A 126 -10.82 -0.92 -2.34
CA ASP A 126 -10.79 -2.38 -2.52
C ASP A 126 -9.49 -3.02 -1.98
N GLU A 127 -8.46 -2.20 -1.73
CA GLU A 127 -7.21 -2.63 -1.11
C GLU A 127 -7.21 -2.42 0.41
N ILE A 128 -8.24 -1.80 0.99
CA ILE A 128 -8.29 -1.49 2.43
C ILE A 128 -9.01 -2.60 3.16
N THR A 129 -8.38 -3.12 4.23
CA THR A 129 -8.94 -4.17 5.07
C THR A 129 -8.72 -3.84 6.54
N VAL A 130 -9.69 -4.19 7.39
CA VAL A 130 -9.57 -4.13 8.85
C VAL A 130 -9.36 -5.55 9.38
N ILE A 131 -8.35 -5.75 10.21
CA ILE A 131 -8.02 -7.03 10.86
C ILE A 131 -7.65 -6.73 12.32
N ASP A 132 -8.35 -7.35 13.28
CA ASP A 132 -8.12 -7.15 14.73
C ASP A 132 -8.07 -5.69 15.21
N GLY A 133 -8.83 -4.82 14.55
CA GLY A 133 -8.88 -3.38 14.83
C GLY A 133 -7.75 -2.56 14.16
N LEU A 134 -6.90 -3.20 13.37
CA LEU A 134 -5.84 -2.56 12.59
C LEU A 134 -6.26 -2.39 11.13
N LEU A 135 -5.92 -1.25 10.56
CA LEU A 135 -6.15 -0.96 9.15
C LEU A 135 -4.93 -1.36 8.32
N TYR A 136 -5.19 -2.02 7.20
CA TYR A 136 -4.19 -2.44 6.22
C TYR A 136 -4.53 -1.92 4.83
N LYS A 137 -3.50 -1.52 4.07
CA LYS A 137 -3.57 -1.33 2.62
C LYS A 137 -2.82 -2.48 1.96
N SER A 138 -3.55 -3.44 1.40
CA SER A 138 -3.01 -4.71 0.95
C SER A 138 -2.24 -5.41 2.09
N GLN A 139 -0.91 -5.39 2.08
CA GLN A 139 -0.05 -6.02 3.10
C GLN A 139 0.66 -4.99 4.00
N ARG A 140 0.29 -3.71 3.92
CA ARG A 140 0.95 -2.61 4.64
C ARG A 140 0.05 -2.09 5.74
N ILE A 141 0.58 -1.93 6.95
CA ILE A 141 -0.18 -1.41 8.09
C ILE A 141 -0.33 0.11 7.97
N PHE A 142 -1.51 0.62 8.31
CA PHE A 142 -1.75 2.05 8.45
C PHE A 142 -1.07 2.58 9.71
N ILE A 143 -0.36 3.70 9.57
CA ILE A 143 0.29 4.37 10.71
C ILE A 143 -0.48 5.64 11.09
N PRO A 144 -1.06 5.70 12.31
CA PRO A 144 -1.73 6.88 12.86
C PRO A 144 -0.81 8.10 12.91
N LYS A 145 -1.41 9.30 12.83
CA LYS A 145 -0.65 10.56 12.74
C LYS A 145 0.33 10.77 13.90
N SER A 146 -0.03 10.30 15.10
CA SER A 146 0.81 10.36 16.31
C SER A 146 2.11 9.56 16.17
N LEU A 147 2.09 8.41 15.49
CA LEU A 147 3.23 7.50 15.36
C LEU A 147 4.08 7.75 14.12
N GLN A 148 3.61 8.54 13.15
CA GLN A 148 4.33 8.82 11.89
C GLN A 148 5.73 9.38 12.13
N ARG A 149 5.90 10.30 13.08
CA ARG A 149 7.22 10.87 13.41
C ARG A 149 8.20 9.82 13.94
N GLU A 150 7.74 8.95 14.83
CA GLU A 150 8.57 7.87 15.37
C GLU A 150 8.99 6.90 14.25
N MET A 151 8.05 6.53 13.37
CA MET A 151 8.34 5.65 12.24
C MET A 151 9.32 6.27 11.24
N LEU A 152 9.23 7.58 10.99
CA LEU A 152 10.20 8.30 10.16
C LEU A 152 11.62 8.23 10.74
N VAL A 153 11.77 8.42 12.05
CA VAL A 153 13.06 8.29 12.74
C VAL A 153 13.62 6.88 12.57
N LYS A 154 12.82 5.84 12.83
CA LYS A 154 13.25 4.43 12.68
C LYS A 154 13.63 4.07 11.24
N LEU A 155 12.84 4.52 10.27
CA LEU A 155 13.13 4.30 8.85
C LEU A 155 14.44 4.97 8.41
N HIS A 156 14.82 6.06 9.06
CA HIS A 156 16.01 6.85 8.74
C HIS A 156 17.21 6.60 9.66
N GLU A 157 17.13 5.68 10.63
CA GLU A 157 18.19 5.40 11.61
C GLU A 157 19.56 5.12 10.97
N ALA A 158 19.58 4.40 9.85
CA ALA A 158 20.80 4.09 9.11
C ALA A 158 21.20 5.18 8.07
N HIS A 159 20.63 6.38 8.15
CA HIS A 159 20.86 7.50 7.22
C HIS A 159 20.79 7.13 5.72
N LEU A 160 19.90 6.19 5.40
CA LEU A 160 19.68 5.77 4.03
C LEU A 160 19.13 6.95 3.20
N GLY A 161 19.54 7.00 1.93
CA GLY A 161 19.02 7.98 0.99
C GLY A 161 17.53 7.81 0.73
N ILE A 162 16.88 8.89 0.28
CA ILE A 162 15.43 9.01 0.08
C ILE A 162 14.82 7.80 -0.63
N VAL A 163 15.42 7.34 -1.73
CA VAL A 163 14.90 6.23 -2.54
C VAL A 163 14.83 4.94 -1.74
N LYS A 164 15.91 4.60 -1.01
CA LYS A 164 15.97 3.37 -0.21
C LYS A 164 15.02 3.43 0.99
N THR A 165 14.94 4.58 1.66
CA THR A 165 14.01 4.76 2.78
C THR A 165 12.55 4.62 2.33
N LYS A 166 12.18 5.20 1.18
CA LYS A 166 10.84 5.02 0.59
C LYS A 166 10.57 3.57 0.20
N GLN A 167 11.55 2.84 -0.30
CA GLN A 167 11.39 1.43 -0.63
C GLN A 167 11.08 0.61 0.62
N ARG A 168 11.90 0.74 1.66
CA ARG A 168 11.71 0.05 2.95
C ARG A 168 10.37 0.40 3.60
N ALA A 169 9.98 1.68 3.59
CA ALA A 169 8.69 2.11 4.12
C ALA A 169 7.52 1.44 3.39
N ARG A 170 7.58 1.35 2.05
CA ARG A 170 6.56 0.72 1.21
C ARG A 170 6.47 -0.81 1.35
N GLU A 171 7.37 -1.46 2.08
CA GLU A 171 7.24 -2.90 2.32
C GLU A 171 6.26 -3.17 3.46
N ILE A 172 6.22 -2.29 4.46
CA ILE A 172 5.59 -2.58 5.76
C ILE A 172 4.53 -1.55 6.13
N LEU A 173 4.75 -0.27 5.81
CA LEU A 173 4.00 0.86 6.36
C LEU A 173 3.20 1.60 5.28
N PHE A 174 2.12 2.25 5.70
CA PHE A 174 1.35 3.14 4.86
C PHE A 174 0.74 4.29 5.68
N TRP A 175 0.81 5.49 5.14
CA TRP A 175 -0.07 6.60 5.50
C TRP A 175 -0.14 7.57 4.32
N ARG A 176 -1.10 8.50 4.36
CA ARG A 176 -1.28 9.48 3.29
C ARG A 176 -0.09 10.44 3.27
N ASN A 177 0.45 10.73 2.09
CA ASN A 177 1.64 11.58 1.89
C ASN A 177 2.96 11.04 2.48
N MET A 178 3.03 9.76 2.86
CA MET A 178 4.26 9.11 3.37
C MET A 178 5.51 9.42 2.56
N ASN A 179 5.42 9.41 1.22
CA ASN A 179 6.57 9.72 0.37
C ASN A 179 7.10 11.15 0.55
N SER A 180 6.19 12.12 0.67
CA SER A 180 6.53 13.53 0.87
C SER A 180 7.09 13.76 2.27
N ASP A 181 6.51 13.10 3.27
CA ASP A 181 6.99 13.20 4.66
C ASP A 181 8.40 12.61 4.81
N ILE A 182 8.68 11.45 4.19
CA ILE A 182 10.02 10.85 4.14
C ILE A 182 11.02 11.80 3.46
N GLU A 183 10.64 12.40 2.33
CA GLU A 183 11.52 13.36 1.65
C GLU A 183 11.85 14.56 2.53
N ASN A 184 10.83 15.17 3.13
CA ASN A 184 11.00 16.36 3.95
C ASN A 184 11.82 16.04 5.21
N PHE A 185 11.59 14.88 5.82
CA PHE A 185 12.35 14.42 6.97
C PHE A 185 13.84 14.27 6.65
N ILE A 186 14.17 13.61 5.53
CA ILE A 186 15.57 13.36 5.14
C ILE A 186 16.26 14.64 4.66
N LYS A 187 15.56 15.52 3.93
CA LYS A 187 16.09 16.85 3.52
C LYS A 187 16.47 17.72 4.72
N ASN A 188 15.76 17.56 5.85
CA ASN A 188 16.02 18.29 7.08
C ASN A 188 16.99 17.57 8.03
N CYS A 189 17.55 16.41 7.65
CA CYS A 189 18.50 15.68 8.47
C CYS A 189 19.88 16.35 8.44
N SER A 190 20.38 16.77 9.61
CA SER A 190 21.70 17.41 9.76
C SER A 190 22.86 16.51 9.31
N ILE A 191 22.80 15.22 9.63
CA ILE A 191 23.83 14.23 9.29
C ILE A 191 23.86 14.03 7.77
N CYS A 192 22.70 13.76 7.15
CA CYS A 192 22.64 13.59 5.70
C CYS A 192 23.05 14.86 4.94
N ASN A 193 22.71 16.04 5.44
CA ASN A 193 23.14 17.29 4.84
C ASN A 193 24.65 17.50 4.94
N LYS A 194 25.28 17.10 6.04
CA LYS A 194 26.74 17.15 6.21
C LYS A 194 27.50 16.24 5.24
N PHE A 195 26.97 15.04 4.98
CA PHE A 195 27.60 14.05 4.10
C PHE A 195 27.05 14.08 2.66
N ARG A 196 26.20 15.06 2.32
CA ARG A 196 25.67 15.20 0.97
C ARG A 196 26.82 15.49 0.01
N LYS A 197 26.81 14.84 -1.16
CA LYS A 197 27.78 15.15 -2.22
C LYS A 197 27.71 16.65 -2.51
N ALA A 198 28.85 17.32 -2.39
CA ALA A 198 28.99 18.70 -2.82
C ALA A 198 28.65 18.81 -4.31
N ASN A 199 28.20 19.99 -4.74
CA ASN A 199 28.02 20.28 -6.16
C ASN A 199 29.31 19.95 -6.93
N CYS A 200 29.18 19.57 -8.19
CA CYS A 200 30.36 19.45 -9.07
C CYS A 200 31.16 20.74 -8.96
N ARG A 201 32.48 20.62 -8.79
CA ARG A 201 33.38 21.76 -8.83
C ARG A 201 33.10 22.49 -10.14
N GLU A 202 32.91 23.80 -10.06
CA GLU A 202 32.72 24.60 -11.25
C GLU A 202 33.90 24.36 -12.20
N PRO A 203 33.64 24.24 -13.51
CA PRO A 203 34.72 24.11 -14.48
C PRO A 203 35.68 25.29 -14.32
N LEU A 204 36.98 24.99 -14.39
CA LEU A 204 38.02 26.00 -14.28
C LEU A 204 37.77 27.07 -15.36
N LYS A 205 37.51 28.31 -14.95
CA LYS A 205 37.43 29.42 -15.90
C LYS A 205 38.85 29.73 -16.38
N SER A 206 39.14 29.40 -17.63
CA SER A 206 40.37 29.85 -18.27
C SER A 206 40.37 31.38 -18.33
N HIS A 207 41.53 31.97 -18.12
CA HIS A 207 41.76 33.38 -18.44
C HIS A 207 41.81 33.57 -19.96
N ASP A 208 41.44 34.77 -20.41
CA ASP A 208 41.61 35.16 -21.81
C ASP A 208 43.09 35.14 -22.20
N ILE A 209 43.35 34.64 -23.40
CA ILE A 209 44.71 34.60 -23.95
C ILE A 209 45.08 36.03 -24.36
N PRO A 210 46.17 36.61 -23.81
CA PRO A 210 46.60 37.94 -24.19
C PRO A 210 46.97 38.00 -25.68
N SER A 211 46.50 39.03 -26.38
CA SER A 211 46.71 39.20 -27.83
C SER A 211 48.14 39.60 -28.22
N ARG A 212 48.98 39.93 -27.25
CA ARG A 212 50.36 40.39 -27.46
C ARG A 212 51.32 39.76 -26.43
N PRO A 213 52.58 39.49 -26.83
CA PRO A 213 53.63 39.09 -25.89
C PRO A 213 53.74 40.10 -24.74
N TRP A 214 53.93 39.61 -23.51
CA TRP A 214 54.11 40.41 -22.29
C TRP A 214 52.91 41.27 -21.85
N ALA A 215 51.73 41.13 -22.45
CA ALA A 215 50.55 41.94 -22.09
C ALA A 215 49.93 41.58 -20.72
N LYS A 216 50.21 40.37 -20.20
CA LYS A 216 49.85 39.97 -18.83
C LYS A 216 50.99 39.15 -18.24
N VAL A 217 51.44 39.52 -17.06
CA VAL A 217 52.47 38.82 -16.29
C VAL A 217 51.87 38.54 -14.92
N GLY A 218 51.68 37.27 -14.58
CA GLY A 218 50.99 36.84 -13.38
C GLY A 218 50.18 35.58 -13.60
#